data_AF-F9WZU5-F1
#
_entry.id   AF-F9WZU5-F1
#
_cell.length_a   1.000
_cell.length_b   1.000
_cell.length_c   1.000
_cell.angle_alpha   90.00
_cell.angle_beta   90.00
_cell.angle_gamma   90.00
#
_symmetry.space_group_name_H-M   'P 1'
#
loop_
_entity.id
_entity.type
_entity.pdbx_description
1 polymer ?
#
loop_
_entity_poly.entity_id
_entity_poly.type
_entity_poly.pdbx_seq_one_letter_code
_entity_poly.pdbx_strand_id
1 'polypeptide(L)'
;NCAICGAPPDPECPHEGERLQLALNQAMERWDGLHKIRKFVLDHARNSIIQTYHTLRSARMDAHRAYLQTLPYYTLYHRFSGNPPLDPAQFHLVHSQIQRANQILQQGVDQDWRTSCQRYPQVLDYYFSLAEVVLPDHRDPRIFDPRF
;
A
#
# COMPACT_ATOMS: atom_id res chain seq x y z
N ASN A 1 41.90 -0.36 -36.49
CA ASN A 1 42.05 -1.36 -35.41
C ASN A 1 41.47 -0.79 -34.11
N CYS A 2 40.80 -1.60 -33.29
CA CYS A 2 40.24 -1.22 -31.99
C CYS A 2 41.32 -0.67 -31.06
N ALA A 3 41.10 0.50 -30.45
CA ALA A 3 42.06 1.14 -29.57
C ALA A 3 42.26 0.42 -28.22
N ILE A 4 41.39 -0.54 -27.88
CA ILE A 4 41.45 -1.28 -26.60
C ILE A 4 42.13 -2.64 -26.77
N CYS A 5 41.85 -3.38 -27.86
CA CYS A 5 42.37 -4.73 -28.07
C CYS A 5 43.14 -4.94 -29.39
N GLY A 6 43.25 -3.93 -30.26
CA GLY A 6 43.99 -4.02 -31.52
C GLY A 6 43.30 -4.77 -32.66
N ALA A 7 42.08 -5.29 -32.47
CA ALA A 7 41.32 -6.03 -33.50
C ALA A 7 41.03 -5.18 -34.77
N PRO A 8 40.90 -5.77 -35.96
CA PRO A 8 40.52 -5.06 -37.18
C PRO A 8 39.12 -4.40 -37.07
N PRO A 9 38.79 -3.42 -37.94
CA PRO A 9 37.53 -2.67 -37.86
C PRO A 9 36.27 -3.50 -38.15
N ASP A 10 36.43 -4.61 -38.86
CA ASP A 10 35.35 -5.51 -39.25
C ASP A 10 35.75 -6.95 -38.86
N PRO A 11 34.92 -7.69 -38.10
CA PRO A 11 33.64 -7.25 -37.48
C PRO A 11 33.83 -6.23 -36.35
N GLU A 12 32.75 -5.49 -36.05
CA GLU A 12 32.71 -4.53 -34.95
C GLU A 12 33.15 -5.17 -33.63
N CYS A 13 34.05 -4.47 -32.93
CA CYS A 13 34.65 -4.96 -31.71
C CYS A 13 33.74 -4.66 -30.49
N PRO A 14 33.50 -5.63 -29.58
CA PRO A 14 32.49 -5.49 -28.51
C PRO A 14 32.84 -4.46 -27.42
N HIS A 15 34.10 -4.03 -27.31
CA HIS A 15 34.57 -3.18 -26.21
C HIS A 15 33.89 -1.80 -26.12
N GLU A 16 33.38 -1.26 -27.22
CA GLU A 16 32.61 0.00 -27.21
C GLU A 16 31.26 -0.21 -26.51
N GLY A 17 30.48 -1.20 -26.97
CA GLY A 17 29.17 -1.52 -26.42
C GLY A 17 29.22 -1.94 -24.94
N GLU A 18 30.21 -2.74 -24.55
CA GLU A 18 30.40 -3.13 -23.14
C GLU A 18 30.69 -1.93 -22.24
N ARG A 19 31.54 -1.00 -22.69
CA ARG A 19 31.85 0.22 -21.93
C ARG A 19 30.65 1.15 -21.86
N LEU A 20 29.89 1.30 -22.94
CA LEU A 20 28.68 2.10 -22.97
C LEU A 20 27.65 1.54 -21.98
N GLN A 21 27.44 0.23 -21.97
CA GLN A 21 26.49 -0.43 -21.07
C GLN A 21 26.87 -0.25 -19.60
N LEU A 22 28.17 -0.37 -19.26
CA LEU A 22 28.65 -0.10 -17.91
C LEU A 22 28.42 1.37 -17.50
N ALA A 23 28.78 2.31 -18.36
CA ALA A 23 28.61 3.74 -18.09
C ALA A 23 27.13 4.13 -17.94
N LEU A 24 26.25 3.55 -18.76
CA LEU A 24 24.81 3.71 -18.66
C LEU A 24 24.28 3.22 -17.30
N ASN A 25 24.65 2.01 -16.89
CA ASN A 25 24.23 1.46 -15.60
C ASN A 25 24.68 2.36 -14.43
N GLN A 26 25.92 2.84 -14.44
CA GLN A 26 26.43 3.76 -13.43
C GLN A 26 25.68 5.11 -13.44
N ALA A 27 25.30 5.61 -14.62
CA ALA A 27 24.50 6.83 -14.73
C ALA A 27 23.08 6.63 -14.21
N MET A 28 22.47 5.47 -14.49
CA MET A 28 21.14 5.09 -13.99
C MET A 28 21.13 4.94 -12.46
N GLU A 29 22.17 4.35 -11.86
CA GLU A 29 22.31 4.25 -10.40
C GLU A 29 22.37 5.62 -9.72
N ARG A 30 22.98 6.61 -10.37
CA ARG A 30 22.99 8.00 -9.88
C ARG A 30 21.66 8.73 -10.09
N TRP A 31 20.82 8.25 -11.01
CA TRP A 31 19.55 8.88 -11.34
C TRP A 31 18.42 8.41 -10.40
N ASP A 32 18.13 9.23 -9.39
CA ASP A 32 17.19 8.90 -8.31
C ASP A 32 15.69 9.02 -8.71
N GLY A 33 15.38 9.27 -9.99
CA GLY A 33 14.02 9.54 -10.46
C GLY A 33 13.05 8.38 -10.18
N LEU A 34 13.43 7.16 -10.56
CA LEU A 34 12.60 5.97 -10.36
C LEU A 34 12.36 5.67 -8.88
N HIS A 35 13.38 5.82 -8.05
CA HIS A 35 13.27 5.62 -6.59
C HIS A 35 12.32 6.62 -5.95
N LYS A 36 12.40 7.91 -6.34
CA LYS A 36 11.47 8.95 -5.89
C LYS A 36 10.03 8.65 -6.28
N ILE A 37 9.79 8.27 -7.53
CA ILE A 37 8.44 7.91 -8.03
C ILE A 37 7.91 6.72 -7.23
N ARG A 38 8.69 5.65 -7.11
CA ARG A 38 8.29 4.45 -6.35
C ARG A 38 7.95 4.79 -4.90
N LYS A 39 8.80 5.58 -4.22
CA LYS A 39 8.56 5.99 -2.84
C LYS A 39 7.27 6.80 -2.71
N PHE A 40 7.08 7.80 -3.57
CA PHE A 40 5.86 8.61 -3.61
C PHE A 40 4.61 7.72 -3.73
N VAL A 41 4.57 6.85 -4.73
CA VAL A 41 3.43 5.96 -5.00
C VAL A 41 3.16 5.04 -3.81
N LEU A 42 4.19 4.38 -3.27
CA LEU A 42 4.03 3.44 -2.16
C LEU A 42 3.52 4.12 -0.89
N ASP A 43 4.09 5.27 -0.52
CA ASP A 43 3.71 6.00 0.69
C ASP A 43 2.24 6.45 0.60
N HIS A 44 1.82 6.98 -0.55
CA HIS A 44 0.46 7.49 -0.74
C HIS A 44 -0.57 6.36 -0.87
N ALA A 45 -0.26 5.30 -1.63
CA ALA A 45 -1.13 4.14 -1.75
C ALA A 45 -1.39 3.48 -0.39
N ARG A 46 -0.34 3.28 0.41
CA ARG A 46 -0.46 2.72 1.75
C ARG A 46 -1.34 3.58 2.64
N ASN A 47 -1.12 4.90 2.65
CA ASN A 47 -1.90 5.82 3.47
C ASN A 47 -3.39 5.82 3.08
N SER A 48 -3.68 5.83 1.77
CA SER A 48 -5.06 5.78 1.25
C SER A 48 -5.81 4.51 1.68
N ILE A 49 -5.17 3.34 1.56
CA ILE A 49 -5.76 2.07 2.01
C ILE A 49 -5.97 2.04 3.53
N ILE A 50 -4.98 2.48 4.31
CA ILE A 50 -5.06 2.52 5.78
C ILE A 50 -6.19 3.47 6.24
N GLN A 51 -6.30 4.66 5.66
CA GLN A 51 -7.36 5.62 6.01
C GLN A 51 -8.75 5.07 5.70
N THR A 52 -8.90 4.42 4.54
CA THR A 52 -10.17 3.76 4.17
C THR A 52 -10.53 2.68 5.19
N TYR A 53 -9.58 1.80 5.52
CA TYR A 53 -9.80 0.74 6.50
C TYR A 53 -10.16 1.29 7.89
N HIS A 54 -9.49 2.35 8.36
CA HIS A 54 -9.82 2.97 9.64
C HIS A 54 -11.25 3.50 9.68
N THR A 55 -11.72 4.09 8.59
CA THR A 55 -13.10 4.57 8.45
C THR A 55 -14.10 3.41 8.55
N LEU A 56 -13.87 2.33 7.81
CA LEU A 56 -14.72 1.13 7.85
C LEU A 56 -14.74 0.49 9.24
N ARG A 57 -13.55 0.33 9.85
CA ARG A 57 -13.41 -0.22 11.20
C ARG A 57 -14.15 0.63 12.22
N SER A 58 -14.03 1.96 12.15
CA SER A 58 -14.75 2.86 13.08
C SER A 58 -16.26 2.68 12.96
N ALA A 59 -16.79 2.72 11.74
CA ALA A 59 -18.22 2.53 11.51
C ALA A 59 -18.73 1.18 12.06
N ARG A 60 -17.93 0.11 11.90
CA ARG A 60 -18.26 -1.21 12.44
C ARG A 60 -18.19 -1.27 13.96
N MET A 61 -17.21 -0.61 14.59
CA MET A 61 -17.14 -0.50 16.05
C MET A 61 -18.38 0.21 16.61
N ASP A 62 -18.81 1.30 15.97
CA ASP A 62 -19.99 2.06 16.39
C ASP A 62 -21.27 1.25 16.22
N ALA A 63 -21.44 0.56 15.09
CA ALA A 63 -22.56 -0.34 14.85
C ALA A 63 -22.59 -1.51 15.86
N HIS A 64 -21.43 -2.09 16.18
CA HIS A 64 -21.32 -3.14 17.18
C HIS A 64 -21.68 -2.64 18.59
N ARG A 65 -21.19 -1.45 18.98
CA ARG A 65 -21.56 -0.82 20.26
C ARG A 65 -23.07 -0.58 20.34
N ALA A 66 -23.67 -0.05 19.27
CA ALA A 66 -25.10 0.18 19.20
C ALA A 66 -25.88 -1.14 19.32
N TYR A 67 -25.45 -2.19 18.62
CA TYR A 67 -26.06 -3.52 18.71
C TYR A 67 -26.00 -4.09 20.12
N LEU A 68 -24.85 -4.03 20.80
CA LEU A 68 -24.73 -4.52 22.17
C LEU A 68 -25.73 -3.85 23.12
N GLN A 69 -26.00 -2.56 22.97
CA GLN A 69 -27.00 -1.85 23.79
C GLN A 69 -28.43 -2.37 23.59
N THR A 70 -28.71 -3.06 22.49
CA THR A 70 -30.02 -3.68 22.22
C THR A 70 -30.17 -5.07 22.85
N LEU A 71 -29.07 -5.70 23.29
CA LEU A 71 -29.10 -7.04 23.83
C LEU A 71 -29.81 -7.09 25.19
N PRO A 72 -30.64 -8.10 25.45
CA PRO A 72 -31.23 -8.35 26.76
C PRO A 72 -30.16 -8.39 27.86
N TYR A 73 -30.43 -7.71 28.97
CA TYR A 73 -29.56 -7.67 30.16
C TYR A 73 -28.16 -7.05 29.95
N TYR A 74 -27.82 -6.54 28.76
CA TYR A 74 -26.50 -5.97 28.49
C TYR A 74 -26.20 -4.73 29.34
N THR A 75 -27.18 -3.86 29.56
CA THR A 75 -27.00 -2.66 30.39
C THR A 75 -26.64 -3.02 31.84
N LEU A 76 -27.22 -4.09 32.39
CA LEU A 76 -26.85 -4.63 33.69
C LEU A 76 -25.47 -5.27 33.64
N TYR A 77 -25.21 -6.12 32.65
CA TYR A 77 -23.91 -6.76 32.45
C TYR A 77 -22.76 -5.74 32.41
N HIS A 78 -22.93 -4.66 31.64
CA HIS A 78 -21.94 -3.57 31.53
C HIS A 78 -21.81 -2.76 32.83
N ARG A 79 -22.92 -2.44 33.50
CA ARG A 79 -22.91 -1.67 34.76
C ARG A 79 -22.13 -2.38 35.88
N PHE A 80 -22.25 -3.71 35.94
CA PHE A 80 -21.59 -4.53 36.96
C PHE A 80 -20.27 -5.15 36.46
N SER A 81 -19.61 -4.53 35.47
CA SER A 81 -18.30 -4.94 34.96
C SER A 81 -18.22 -6.43 34.59
N GLY A 82 -19.30 -6.98 34.03
CA GLY A 82 -19.38 -8.37 33.61
C GLY A 82 -19.81 -9.37 34.69
N ASN A 83 -20.12 -8.93 35.91
CA ASN A 83 -20.64 -9.77 36.99
C ASN A 83 -21.99 -9.27 37.54
N PRO A 84 -23.05 -9.22 36.71
CA PRO A 84 -24.35 -8.72 37.14
C PRO A 84 -25.08 -9.72 38.06
N PRO A 85 -25.94 -9.25 38.99
CA PRO A 85 -26.77 -10.11 39.83
C PRO A 85 -27.95 -10.67 39.03
N LEU A 86 -27.67 -11.56 38.07
CA LEU A 86 -28.64 -12.23 37.22
C LEU A 86 -28.75 -13.70 37.61
N ASP A 87 -29.90 -14.30 37.30
CA ASP A 87 -30.03 -15.76 37.33
C ASP A 87 -29.02 -16.41 36.36
N PRO A 88 -28.45 -17.60 36.67
CA PRO A 88 -27.49 -18.26 35.79
C PRO A 88 -27.95 -18.37 34.33
N ALA A 89 -29.22 -18.69 34.06
CA ALA A 89 -29.71 -18.82 32.70
C ALA A 89 -29.68 -17.48 31.93
N GLN A 90 -30.03 -16.38 32.59
CA GLN A 90 -29.99 -15.03 32.03
C GLN A 90 -28.55 -14.57 31.78
N PHE A 91 -27.64 -14.88 32.72
CA PHE A 91 -26.22 -14.61 32.57
C PHE A 91 -25.63 -15.35 31.36
N HIS A 92 -25.91 -16.65 31.22
CA HIS A 92 -25.46 -17.44 30.07
C HIS A 92 -26.00 -16.91 28.75
N LEU A 93 -27.27 -16.47 28.72
CA LEU A 93 -27.87 -15.87 27.52
C LEU A 93 -27.13 -14.61 27.07
N VAL A 94 -26.99 -13.61 27.94
CA VAL A 94 -26.32 -12.34 27.57
C VAL A 94 -24.85 -12.58 27.23
N HIS A 95 -24.17 -13.46 27.96
CA HIS A 95 -22.77 -13.78 27.71
C HIS A 95 -22.57 -14.41 26.33
N SER A 96 -23.38 -15.42 25.98
CA SER A 96 -23.32 -16.07 24.66
C SER A 96 -23.63 -15.10 23.51
N GLN A 97 -24.58 -14.18 23.70
CA GLN A 97 -24.92 -13.17 22.70
C GLN A 97 -23.78 -12.16 22.49
N ILE A 98 -23.14 -11.70 23.57
CA ILE A 98 -21.95 -10.83 23.48
C ILE A 98 -20.81 -11.55 22.75
N GLN A 99 -20.52 -12.80 23.12
CA GLN A 99 -19.46 -13.58 22.46
C GLN A 99 -19.73 -13.72 20.96
N ARG A 100 -20.96 -14.04 20.56
CA ARG A 100 -21.36 -14.12 19.16
C ARG A 100 -21.21 -12.77 18.44
N ALA A 101 -21.62 -11.67 19.09
CA ALA A 101 -21.47 -10.33 18.55
C ALA A 101 -19.99 -9.96 18.31
N ASN A 102 -19.11 -10.34 19.24
CA ASN A 102 -17.67 -10.10 19.14
C ASN A 102 -17.04 -10.92 18.00
N GLN A 103 -17.47 -12.16 17.80
CA GLN A 103 -17.02 -12.98 16.67
C GLN A 103 -17.41 -12.37 15.32
N ILE A 104 -18.66 -11.91 15.19
CA ILE A 104 -19.15 -11.24 13.98
C ILE A 104 -18.36 -9.96 13.72
N LEU A 105 -18.09 -9.17 14.77
CA LEU A 105 -17.27 -7.97 14.69
C LEU A 105 -15.87 -8.29 14.14
N GLN A 106 -15.20 -9.29 14.73
CA GLN A 106 -13.86 -9.69 14.32
C GLN A 106 -13.83 -10.14 12.86
N GLN A 107 -14.75 -11.03 12.45
CA GLN A 107 -14.86 -11.48 11.06
C GLN A 107 -15.09 -10.32 10.09
N GLY A 108 -15.94 -9.35 10.48
CA GLY A 108 -16.20 -8.16 9.69
C GLY A 108 -14.97 -7.27 9.53
N VAL A 109 -14.22 -7.04 10.62
CA VAL A 109 -12.97 -6.26 10.59
C VAL A 109 -11.93 -6.95 9.71
N ASP A 110 -11.78 -8.26 9.83
CA ASP A 110 -10.86 -9.05 9.00
C ASP A 110 -11.24 -8.98 7.52
N GLN A 111 -12.53 -9.02 7.22
CA GLN A 111 -13.03 -8.91 5.86
C GLN A 111 -12.78 -7.51 5.28
N ASP A 112 -13.06 -6.44 6.04
CA ASP A 112 -12.80 -5.06 5.61
C ASP A 112 -11.31 -4.85 5.32
N TRP A 113 -10.41 -5.45 6.12
CA TRP A 113 -8.97 -5.41 5.87
C TRP A 113 -8.60 -6.11 4.56
N ARG A 114 -9.10 -7.34 4.33
CA ARG A 114 -8.85 -8.07 3.08
C ARG A 114 -9.32 -7.29 1.86
N THR A 115 -10.55 -6.76 1.89
CA THR A 115 -11.11 -5.96 0.81
C THR A 115 -10.33 -4.67 0.59
N SER A 116 -9.85 -4.02 1.65
CA SER A 116 -8.99 -2.84 1.53
C SER A 116 -7.67 -3.18 0.82
N CYS A 117 -7.01 -4.28 1.19
CA CYS A 117 -5.78 -4.74 0.53
C CYS A 117 -5.99 -5.13 -0.94
N GLN A 118 -7.14 -5.68 -1.31
CA GLN A 118 -7.45 -6.03 -2.70
C GLN A 118 -7.50 -4.80 -3.64
N ARG A 119 -7.62 -3.58 -3.09
CA ARG A 119 -7.64 -2.34 -3.87
C ARG A 119 -6.25 -1.82 -4.24
N TYR A 120 -5.16 -2.40 -3.71
CA TYR A 120 -3.80 -1.92 -3.99
C TYR A 120 -3.50 -1.75 -5.49
N PRO A 121 -3.83 -2.70 -6.41
CA PRO A 121 -3.53 -2.52 -7.82
C PRO A 121 -4.09 -1.21 -8.40
N GLN A 122 -5.40 -0.98 -8.24
CA GLN A 122 -6.08 0.22 -8.74
C GLN A 122 -5.55 1.51 -8.09
N VAL A 123 -5.23 1.47 -6.80
CA VAL A 123 -4.71 2.62 -6.08
C VAL A 123 -3.27 2.94 -6.52
N LEU A 124 -2.44 1.92 -6.74
CA LEU A 124 -1.10 2.08 -7.27
C LEU A 124 -1.15 2.66 -8.69
N ASP A 125 -2.03 2.14 -9.56
CA ASP A 125 -2.22 2.66 -10.92
C ASP A 125 -2.61 4.14 -10.91
N TYR A 126 -3.51 4.53 -10.01
CA TYR A 126 -3.88 5.93 -9.81
C TYR A 126 -2.69 6.79 -9.40
N TYR A 127 -1.89 6.39 -8.41
CA TYR A 127 -0.75 7.21 -7.99
C TYR A 127 0.39 7.22 -9.01
N PHE A 128 0.58 6.15 -9.79
CA PHE A 128 1.51 6.13 -10.91
C PHE A 128 1.07 7.07 -12.03
N SER A 129 -0.24 7.19 -12.32
CA SER A 129 -0.73 8.11 -13.35
C SER A 129 -0.54 9.59 -12.99
N LEU A 130 -0.30 9.91 -11.71
CA LEU A 130 0.08 11.25 -11.26
C LEU A 130 1.59 11.55 -11.43
N ALA A 131 2.43 10.53 -11.62
CA ALA A 131 3.85 10.72 -11.81
C ALA A 131 4.15 10.97 -13.29
N GLU A 132 4.70 12.14 -13.60
CA GLU A 132 5.05 12.52 -14.96
C GLU A 132 6.58 12.49 -15.17
N VAL A 133 7.01 11.89 -16.28
CA VAL A 133 8.40 11.96 -16.76
C VAL A 133 8.38 12.75 -18.06
N VAL A 134 8.84 14.01 -17.97
CA VAL A 134 8.96 14.88 -19.14
C VAL A 134 10.37 14.75 -19.72
N LEU A 135 10.45 14.29 -20.96
CA LEU A 135 11.70 14.27 -21.72
C LEU A 135 11.82 15.58 -22.52
N PRO A 136 13.02 16.18 -22.64
CA PRO A 136 13.20 17.33 -23.50
C PRO A 136 12.96 16.98 -24.98
N ASP A 137 12.53 17.96 -25.77
CA ASP A 137 12.35 17.80 -27.22
C ASP A 137 13.70 17.55 -27.91
N HIS A 138 13.70 16.79 -29.01
CA HIS A 138 14.93 16.47 -29.75
C HIS A 138 15.68 17.71 -30.27
N ARG A 139 15.00 18.84 -30.45
CA ARG A 139 15.59 20.12 -30.87
C ARG A 139 16.04 21.00 -29.71
N ASP A 140 15.97 20.50 -28.47
CA ASP A 140 16.48 21.21 -27.32
C ASP A 140 18.01 21.42 -27.46
N PRO A 141 18.53 22.66 -27.33
CA PRO A 141 19.97 22.94 -27.38
C PRO A 141 20.80 22.07 -26.45
N ARG A 142 20.22 21.63 -25.31
CA ARG A 142 20.88 20.73 -24.36
C ARG A 142 21.10 19.32 -24.92
N ILE A 143 20.39 18.93 -25.98
CA ILE A 143 20.50 17.62 -26.64
C ILE A 143 21.40 17.69 -27.87
N PHE A 144 21.24 18.71 -28.74
CA PHE A 144 21.99 18.76 -30.00
C PHE A 144 23.37 19.43 -29.90
N ASP A 145 23.61 20.29 -28.89
CA ASP A 145 24.92 20.86 -28.57
C ASP A 145 25.20 20.76 -27.05
N PRO A 146 25.33 19.52 -26.52
CA PRO A 146 25.53 19.31 -25.10
C PRO A 146 26.93 19.73 -24.68
N ARG A 147 27.02 20.46 -23.56
CA ARG A 147 28.28 20.79 -22.89
C ARG A 147 28.46 19.83 -21.70
N PHE A 148 29.50 19.00 -21.75
CA PHE A 148 29.85 18.02 -20.71
C PHE A 148 31.10 18.44 -19.94
#